data_AF-A0A7C1R215-F1
#
_entry.id   AF-A0A7C1R215-F1
#
_cell.length_a   1.000
_cell.length_b   1.000
_cell.length_c   1.000
_cell.angle_alpha   90.00
_cell.angle_beta   90.00
_cell.angle_gamma   90.00
#
_symmetry.space_group_name_H-M   'P 1'
#
loop_
_entity.id
_entity.type
_entity.pdbx_description
1 polymer ?
#
loop_
_entity_poly.entity_id
_entity_poly.type
_entity_poly.pdbx_seq_one_letter_code
_entity_poly.pdbx_strand_id
1 'polypeptide(L)'
;LSTDIKKHIELITEADLILTLTKQHKEEIHKFIKVNNKQILTIKEFAGEKGDIEDPSMKELEGFRRSRDEIIESLMKGLKKYSF
;
A
#
# COMPACT_ATOMS: atom_id res chain seq x y z
N LEU A 1 -11.21 -2.65 16.09
CA LEU A 1 -10.95 -2.93 14.66
C LEU A 1 -9.82 -2.03 14.19
N SER A 2 -8.71 -2.63 13.79
CA SER A 2 -7.46 -1.99 13.32
C SER A 2 -7.61 -1.41 11.91
N THR A 3 -8.72 -0.74 11.61
CA THR A 3 -9.01 -0.17 10.28
C THR A 3 -8.93 1.34 10.26
N ASP A 4 -8.91 1.97 11.44
CA ASP A 4 -8.84 3.43 11.57
C ASP A 4 -7.39 3.84 11.85
N ILE A 5 -6.60 3.93 10.78
CA ILE A 5 -5.18 4.33 10.83
C ILE A 5 -5.00 5.71 11.50
N LYS A 6 -6.05 6.53 11.54
CA LYS A 6 -6.09 7.82 12.23
C LYS A 6 -6.02 7.69 13.75
N LYS A 7 -6.42 6.54 14.29
CA LYS A 7 -6.39 6.21 15.73
C LYS A 7 -5.09 5.52 16.16
N HIS A 8 -4.23 5.15 15.21
CA HIS A 8 -3.00 4.41 15.44
C HIS A 8 -1.81 5.11 14.77
N ILE A 9 -1.58 6.37 15.16
CA ILE A 9 -0.50 7.16 14.59
C ILE A 9 0.88 6.61 14.96
N GLU A 10 0.98 5.86 16.06
CA GLU A 10 2.19 5.14 16.45
C GLU A 10 2.68 4.20 15.34
N LEU A 11 1.78 3.41 14.71
CA LEU A 11 2.14 2.47 13.65
C LEU A 11 2.78 3.18 12.46
N ILE A 12 2.29 4.37 12.13
CA ILE A 12 2.81 5.18 11.03
C ILE A 12 4.15 5.79 11.42
N THR A 13 4.31 6.17 12.69
CA THR A 13 5.53 6.78 13.24
C THR A 13 6.65 5.75 13.41
N GLU A 14 6.32 4.47 13.59
CA GLU A 14 7.31 3.39 13.69
C GLU A 14 7.68 2.78 12.33
N ALA A 15 6.78 2.79 11.33
CA ALA A 15 7.04 2.15 10.04
C ALA A 15 8.15 2.85 9.22
N ASP A 16 9.17 2.10 8.79
CA ASP A 16 10.19 2.60 7.85
C ASP A 16 9.64 2.83 6.44
N LEU A 17 8.66 2.01 6.03
CA LEU A 17 8.04 2.04 4.71
C LEU A 17 6.53 1.79 4.85
N ILE A 18 5.73 2.60 4.16
CA ILE A 18 4.27 2.44 4.10
C ILE A 18 3.87 2.15 2.65
N LEU A 19 3.22 1.01 2.44
CA LEU A 19 2.74 0.58 1.14
C LEU A 19 1.21 0.68 1.07
N THR A 20 0.72 1.45 0.10
CA THR A 20 -0.71 1.60 -0.15
C THR A 20 -1.16 0.82 -1.38
N LEU A 21 -2.43 0.41 -1.41
CA LEU A 21 -3.02 -0.26 -2.58
C LEU A 21 -3.34 0.72 -3.72
N THR A 22 -3.71 1.96 -3.38
CA THR A 22 -4.08 2.99 -4.34
C THR A 22 -3.35 4.30 -4.06
N LYS A 23 -3.24 5.15 -5.08
CA LYS A 23 -2.77 6.53 -4.96
C LYS A 23 -3.66 7.36 -4.04
N GLN A 24 -4.97 7.16 -4.10
CA GLN A 24 -5.90 7.86 -3.22
C GLN A 24 -5.60 7.58 -1.75
N HIS A 25 -5.32 6.32 -1.38
CA HIS A 25 -4.89 5.98 -0.01
C HIS A 25 -3.59 6.68 0.38
N LYS A 26 -2.61 6.75 -0.53
CA LYS A 26 -1.35 7.47 -0.31
C LYS A 26 -1.58 8.96 -0.07
N GLU A 27 -2.43 9.60 -0.87
CA GLU A 27 -2.77 11.02 -0.70
C GLU A 27 -3.50 11.30 0.62
N GLU A 28 -4.42 10.43 1.03
CA GLU A 28 -5.12 10.56 2.31
C GLU A 28 -4.15 10.48 3.51
N ILE A 29 -3.16 9.58 3.46
CA ILE A 29 -2.12 9.50 4.50
C ILE A 29 -1.25 10.77 4.50
N HIS A 30 -0.86 11.27 3.32
CA HIS A 30 -0.09 12.51 3.18
C HIS A 30 -0.83 13.74 3.72
N LYS A 31 -2.16 13.81 3.57
CA LYS A 31 -2.97 14.89 4.13
C LYS A 31 -3.11 14.78 5.65
N PHE A 32 -3.27 13.55 6.15
CA PHE A 32 -3.53 13.32 7.56
C PHE A 32 -2.29 13.54 8.43
N ILE A 33 -1.11 13.31 7.87
CA ILE A 33 0.13 13.36 8.63
C ILE A 33 1.09 14.24 7.85
N LYS A 34 1.58 15.30 8.50
CA LYS A 34 2.77 16.01 8.05
C LYS A 34 3.98 15.07 8.26
N VAL A 35 4.03 13.98 7.50
CA VAL A 35 5.09 12.99 7.65
C VAL A 35 6.35 13.59 7.05
N ASN A 36 7.14 14.23 7.89
CA ASN A 36 8.50 14.57 7.52
C ASN A 36 9.27 13.25 7.35
N ASN A 37 9.87 13.06 6.17
CA ASN A 37 10.87 12.03 5.85
C ASN A 37 10.45 10.55 5.75
N LYS A 38 9.16 10.16 5.79
CA LYS A 38 8.80 8.75 5.55
C LYS A 38 8.51 8.44 4.09
N GLN A 39 8.95 7.26 3.65
CA GLN A 39 8.68 6.78 2.31
C GLN A 39 7.29 6.14 2.26
N ILE A 40 6.36 6.83 1.59
CA ILE A 40 5.01 6.33 1.31
C ILE A 40 4.93 6.05 -0.18
N LEU A 41 4.66 4.80 -0.54
CA LEU A 41 4.58 4.34 -1.93
C LEU A 41 3.29 3.54 -2.12
N THR A 42 2.79 3.47 -3.34
CA THR A 42 1.88 2.38 -3.68
C THR A 42 2.68 1.08 -3.85
N ILE A 43 2.01 -0.06 -3.67
CA ILE A 43 2.64 -1.37 -3.89
C ILE A 43 3.13 -1.56 -5.34
N LYS A 44 2.45 -0.91 -6.31
CA LYS A 44 2.89 -0.86 -7.71
C LYS A 44 4.13 0.00 -7.86
N GLU A 45 4.18 1.18 -7.24
CA GLU A 45 5.38 2.04 -7.24
C GLU A 45 6.58 1.32 -6.63
N PHE A 46 6.35 0.58 -5.53
CA PHE A 46 7.35 -0.27 -4.88
C PHE A 46 7.86 -1.36 -5.85
N ALA A 47 6.97 -1.98 -6.61
CA ALA A 47 7.34 -2.91 -7.69
C ALA A 47 8.09 -2.26 -8.87
N GLY A 48 8.17 -0.92 -8.92
CA GLY A 48 8.70 -0.18 -10.08
C GLY A 48 7.69 0.02 -11.21
N GLU A 49 6.41 -0.27 -10.95
CA GLU A 49 5.30 -0.15 -11.88
C GLU A 49 4.44 1.08 -11.53
N LYS A 50 3.55 1.48 -12.44
CA LYS A 50 2.54 2.52 -12.17
C LYS A 50 1.17 1.88 -12.13
N GLY A 51 0.34 2.32 -11.21
CA GLY A 51 -1.05 1.88 -11.10
C GLY A 51 -1.51 1.69 -9.67
N ASP A 52 -2.73 1.20 -9.55
CA ASP A 52 -3.41 0.90 -8.30
C ASP A 52 -3.87 -0.56 -8.33
N ILE A 53 -4.02 -1.17 -7.16
CA ILE A 53 -4.71 -2.45 -7.01
C ILE A 53 -6.18 -2.15 -6.76
N GLU A 54 -7.03 -2.57 -7.69
CA GLU A 54 -8.47 -2.36 -7.59
C GLU A 54 -9.06 -3.09 -6.38
N ASP A 55 -10.01 -2.42 -5.74
CA ASP A 55 -10.76 -3.00 -4.63
C ASP A 55 -11.68 -4.13 -5.14
N PRO A 56 -11.50 -5.37 -4.66
CA PRO A 56 -12.28 -6.52 -5.11
C PRO A 56 -13.66 -6.62 -4.45
N SER A 57 -14.06 -5.70 -3.55
CA SER A 57 -15.32 -5.78 -2.80
C SER A 57 -16.58 -5.84 -3.68
N MET A 58 -16.51 -5.26 -4.88
CA MET A 58 -17.59 -5.30 -5.87
C MET A 58 -17.54 -6.54 -6.79
N LYS A 59 -16.54 -7.41 -6.62
CA LYS A 59 -16.30 -8.59 -7.46
C LYS A 59 -16.61 -9.88 -6.68
N GLU A 60 -16.88 -10.96 -7.41
CA GLU A 60 -17.04 -12.30 -6.82
C GLU A 60 -15.69 -12.83 -6.27
N LEU A 61 -15.68 -14.06 -5.73
CA LEU A 61 -14.47 -14.68 -5.15
C LEU A 61 -13.23 -14.62 -6.06
N GLU A 62 -13.42 -14.67 -7.38
CA GLU A 62 -12.35 -14.53 -8.36
C GLU A 62 -11.67 -13.16 -8.32
N GLY A 63 -12.41 -12.08 -8.04
CA GLY A 63 -11.85 -10.75 -7.87
C GLY A 63 -10.88 -10.69 -6.68
N PHE A 64 -11.24 -11.30 -5.55
CA PHE A 64 -10.35 -11.39 -4.40
C PHE A 64 -9.08 -12.20 -4.69
N ARG A 65 -9.22 -13.31 -5.43
CA ARG A 65 -8.06 -14.12 -5.85
C ARG A 65 -7.12 -13.32 -6.75
N ARG A 66 -7.68 -12.59 -7.72
CA ARG A 66 -6.91 -11.73 -8.61
C ARG A 66 -6.20 -10.61 -7.86
N SER A 67 -6.89 -9.88 -6.98
CA SER A 67 -6.25 -8.83 -6.18
C SER A 67 -5.15 -9.39 -5.27
N ARG A 68 -5.35 -10.58 -4.66
CA ARG A 68 -4.30 -11.27 -3.91
C ARG A 68 -3.08 -11.57 -4.78
N ASP A 69 -3.29 -12.16 -5.96
CA ASP A 69 -2.20 -12.55 -6.85
C ASP A 69 -1.42 -11.32 -7.35
N GLU A 70 -2.13 -10.24 -7.67
CA GLU A 70 -1.54 -8.95 -8.03
C GLU A 70 -0.73 -8.33 -6.88
N ILE A 71 -1.22 -8.41 -5.64
CA ILE A 71 -0.48 -7.96 -4.44
C ILE A 71 0.82 -8.75 -4.31
N ILE A 72 0.75 -10.08 -4.36
CA ILE A 72 1.91 -10.96 -4.19
C ILE A 72 2.95 -10.68 -5.29
N GLU A 73 2.51 -10.58 -6.54
CA GLU A 73 3.42 -10.31 -7.67
C GLU A 73 4.15 -8.97 -7.49
N SER A 74 3.41 -7.91 -7.15
CA SER A 74 3.99 -6.58 -6.94
C SER A 74 4.93 -6.54 -5.74
N LEU A 75 4.61 -7.24 -4.64
CA LEU A 75 5.51 -7.38 -3.50
C LEU A 75 6.80 -8.09 -3.88
N MET A 76 6.71 -9.22 -4.57
CA MET A 76 7.88 -10.00 -4.99
C MET A 76 8.79 -9.21 -5.93
N LYS A 77 8.21 -8.44 -6.87
CA LYS A 77 8.96 -7.52 -7.74
C LYS A 77 9.66 -6.43 -6.93
N GLY A 78 8.93 -5.80 -6.01
CA GLY A 78 9.48 -4.74 -5.17
C GLY A 78 10.60 -5.23 -4.25
N LEU A 79 10.43 -6.38 -3.60
CA LEU A 79 11.48 -6.98 -2.76
C LEU A 79 12.76 -7.28 -3.55
N LYS A 80 12.65 -7.78 -4.79
CA LYS A 80 13.81 -7.98 -5.67
C LYS A 80 14.51 -6.67 -6.03
N LYS A 81 13.73 -5.60 -6.28
CA LYS A 81 14.25 -4.28 -6.63
C LYS A 81 14.95 -3.61 -5.45
N TYR A 82 14.38 -3.74 -4.25
CA TYR A 82 14.85 -3.13 -3.02
C TYR A 82 15.78 -4.05 -2.24
N SER A 83 16.44 -5.02 -2.90
CA SER A 83 17.34 -5.98 -2.22
C SER A 83 18.23 -5.25 -1.22
N PHE A 84 17.92 -5.46 0.07
CA PHE A 84 18.86 -5.27 1.16
C PHE A 84 20.06 -6.20 0.94
#